data_AF-A0A1L9R9N3-F1
#
_entry.id   AF-A0A1L9R9N3-F1
#
_cell.length_a   1.000
_cell.length_b   1.000
_cell.length_c   1.000
_cell.angle_alpha   90.00
_cell.angle_beta   90.00
_cell.angle_gamma   90.00
#
_symmetry.space_group_name_H-M   'P 1'
#
loop_
_entity.id
_entity.type
_entity.pdbx_description
1 polymer ?
#
loop_
_entity_poly.entity_id
_entity_poly.type
_entity_poly.pdbx_seq_one_letter_code
_entity_poly.pdbx_strand_id
1 'polypeptide(L)'
;MSSLYSPLSDLPKDHILHTFTTIKALEKTAENILDKLDRNENQGNQYLVVLGLTKPAYARLAGDDPRLGSIPYRITLDGSIGITKLIPSWSHQAVTSDLQQQIQRIITTIGVPFSDYA
;
A
#
# COMPACT_ATOMS: atom_id res chain seq x y z
N MET A 1 17.39 -25.39 -0.45
CA MET A 1 16.26 -25.11 -1.38
C MET A 1 15.28 -24.20 -0.66
N SER A 2 15.47 -22.89 -0.81
CA SER A 2 14.62 -21.89 -0.16
C SER A 2 13.33 -21.78 -0.97
N SER A 3 12.20 -22.13 -0.36
CA SER A 3 10.88 -21.91 -0.96
C SER A 3 10.80 -20.45 -1.42
N LEU A 4 10.67 -20.23 -2.72
CA LEU A 4 10.52 -18.90 -3.32
C LEU A 4 9.17 -18.35 -2.84
N TYR A 5 9.19 -17.60 -1.74
CA TYR A 5 8.04 -16.80 -1.35
C TYR A 5 7.78 -15.80 -2.47
N SER A 6 6.71 -16.04 -3.23
CA SER A 6 6.25 -15.11 -4.27
C SER A 6 5.12 -14.29 -3.67
N PRO A 7 5.34 -13.02 -3.30
CA PRO A 7 4.33 -12.18 -2.68
C PRO A 7 3.09 -11.95 -3.57
N LEU A 8 3.17 -12.32 -4.86
CA LEU A 8 2.06 -12.32 -5.80
C LEU A 8 1.07 -13.50 -5.60
N SER A 9 1.53 -14.61 -5.01
CA SER A 9 0.71 -15.82 -4.83
C SER A 9 -0.39 -15.64 -3.77
N ASP A 10 -0.21 -14.70 -2.85
CA ASP A 10 -1.15 -14.42 -1.74
C ASP A 10 -2.10 -13.25 -2.05
N LEU A 11 -2.03 -12.66 -3.25
CA LEU A 11 -2.91 -11.58 -3.65
C LEU A 11 -4.31 -12.10 -4.05
N PRO A 12 -5.37 -11.28 -3.91
CA PRO A 12 -6.68 -11.60 -4.44
C PRO A 12 -6.62 -11.99 -5.92
N LYS A 13 -7.46 -12.94 -6.35
CA LYS A 13 -7.45 -13.44 -7.74
C LYS A 13 -7.75 -12.35 -8.77
N ASP A 14 -8.44 -11.30 -8.35
CA ASP A 14 -8.84 -10.14 -9.14
C ASP A 14 -7.89 -8.93 -8.98
N HIS A 15 -6.68 -9.14 -8.45
CA HIS A 15 -5.66 -8.09 -8.40
C HIS A 15 -5.33 -7.57 -9.82
N ILE A 16 -5.07 -6.26 -9.90
CA ILE A 16 -4.80 -5.61 -11.19
C ILE A 16 -3.30 -5.55 -11.42
N LEU A 17 -2.85 -6.09 -12.55
CA LEU A 17 -1.50 -5.87 -13.08
C LEU A 17 -1.48 -4.61 -13.96
N HIS A 18 -0.54 -3.72 -13.73
CA HIS A 18 -0.36 -2.51 -14.52
C HIS A 18 1.13 -2.31 -14.83
N THR A 19 1.48 -2.22 -16.12
CA THR A 19 2.87 -1.92 -16.51
C THR A 19 3.15 -0.44 -16.32
N PHE A 20 4.23 -0.10 -15.61
CA PHE A 20 4.59 1.28 -15.34
C PHE A 20 4.84 2.05 -16.64
N THR A 21 4.06 3.12 -16.83
CA THR A 21 4.21 4.05 -17.95
C THR A 21 4.31 5.48 -17.44
N THR A 22 3.28 5.92 -16.71
CA THR A 22 3.21 7.23 -16.06
C THR A 22 2.48 7.13 -14.72
N ILE A 23 2.75 8.06 -13.81
CA ILE A 23 2.06 8.15 -12.51
C ILE A 23 0.55 8.37 -12.73
N LYS A 24 0.17 9.20 -13.70
CA LYS A 24 -1.24 9.48 -14.02
C LYS A 24 -2.01 8.23 -14.48
N ALA A 25 -1.35 7.30 -15.17
CA ALA A 25 -1.96 6.02 -15.55
C ALA A 25 -2.20 5.11 -14.33
N LEU A 26 -1.28 5.14 -13.36
CA LEU A 26 -1.47 4.44 -12.08
C LEU A 26 -2.60 5.06 -11.27
N GLU A 27 -2.67 6.39 -11.21
CA GLU A 27 -3.74 7.13 -10.53
C GLU A 27 -5.12 6.75 -11.07
N LYS A 28 -5.31 6.81 -12.39
CA LYS A 28 -6.57 6.39 -13.02
C LYS A 28 -6.93 4.92 -12.72
N THR A 29 -5.93 4.06 -12.61
CA THR A 29 -6.14 2.65 -12.26
C THR A 29 -6.52 2.51 -10.80
N ALA A 30 -5.91 3.29 -9.92
CA ALA A 30 -6.23 3.32 -8.49
C ALA A 30 -7.64 3.86 -8.24
N GLU A 31 -8.04 4.93 -8.92
CA GLU A 31 -9.42 5.46 -8.89
C GLU A 31 -10.43 4.38 -9.26
N ASN A 32 -10.21 3.64 -10.34
CA ASN A 32 -11.11 2.56 -10.75
C ASN A 32 -11.19 1.42 -9.73
N ILE A 33 -10.08 1.09 -9.05
CA ILE A 33 -10.11 0.10 -7.95
C ILE A 33 -10.95 0.63 -6.79
N LEU A 34 -10.75 1.88 -6.38
CA LEU A 34 -11.51 2.50 -5.30
C LEU A 34 -12.99 2.62 -5.64
N ASP A 35 -13.34 3.02 -6.85
CA ASP A 35 -14.73 3.09 -7.32
C ASP A 35 -15.43 1.74 -7.22
N LYS A 36 -14.72 0.64 -7.54
CA LYS A 36 -15.25 -0.72 -7.41
C LYS A 36 -15.41 -1.14 -5.96
N LEU A 37 -14.46 -0.79 -5.10
CA LEU A 37 -14.53 -1.05 -3.66
C LEU A 37 -15.70 -0.30 -3.02
N ASP A 38 -15.86 0.98 -3.33
CA ASP A 38 -16.93 1.83 -2.78
C ASP A 38 -18.31 1.29 -3.16
N ARG A 39 -18.49 0.90 -4.42
CA ARG A 39 -19.72 0.26 -4.91
C ARG A 39 -20.00 -1.13 -4.33
N ASN A 40 -19.02 -1.75 -3.68
CA ASN A 40 -19.10 -3.10 -3.12
C ASN A 40 -18.86 -3.11 -1.61
N GLU A 41 -19.29 -2.06 -0.90
CA GLU A 41 -19.20 -1.96 0.57
C GLU A 41 -17.77 -2.12 1.12
N ASN A 42 -16.77 -1.61 0.39
CA ASN A 42 -15.33 -1.76 0.65
C ASN A 42 -14.82 -3.21 0.62
N GLN A 43 -15.57 -4.14 0.01
CA GLN A 43 -15.14 -5.52 -0.20
C GLN A 43 -14.55 -5.71 -1.60
N GLY A 44 -13.49 -6.52 -1.69
CA GLY A 44 -12.85 -6.90 -2.96
C GLY A 44 -11.39 -6.47 -3.06
N ASN A 45 -10.87 -6.41 -4.29
CA ASN A 45 -9.48 -6.09 -4.53
C ASN A 45 -9.10 -4.67 -4.11
N GLN A 46 -8.03 -4.55 -3.33
CA GLN A 46 -7.39 -3.29 -2.92
C GLN A 46 -5.97 -3.14 -3.50
N TYR A 47 -5.54 -4.08 -4.34
CA TYR A 47 -4.17 -4.20 -4.80
C TYR A 47 -4.01 -3.81 -6.27
N LEU A 48 -2.98 -3.01 -6.50
CA LEU A 48 -2.44 -2.66 -7.81
C LEU A 48 -0.99 -3.16 -7.85
N VAL A 49 -0.70 -4.11 -8.74
CA VAL A 49 0.65 -4.61 -8.96
C VAL A 49 1.26 -3.86 -10.13
N VAL A 50 2.29 -3.10 -9.86
CA VAL A 50 3.01 -2.27 -10.84
C VAL A 50 4.21 -3.03 -11.37
N LEU A 51 4.22 -3.36 -12.65
CA LEU A 51 5.30 -4.08 -13.32
C LEU A 51 6.30 -3.10 -13.96
N GLY A 52 7.57 -3.51 -14.06
CA GLY A 52 8.58 -2.75 -14.79
C GLY A 52 9.07 -1.49 -14.07
N LEU A 53 9.01 -1.47 -12.74
CA LEU A 53 9.55 -0.35 -11.96
C LEU A 53 11.07 -0.33 -12.04
N THR A 54 11.59 0.82 -12.48
CA THR A 54 13.00 1.17 -12.32
C THR A 54 13.24 1.69 -10.91
N LYS A 55 14.48 1.59 -10.39
CA LYS A 55 14.81 2.12 -9.05
C LYS A 55 14.42 3.61 -8.89
N PRO A 56 14.63 4.50 -9.88
CA PRO A 56 14.18 5.89 -9.77
C PRO A 56 12.66 6.04 -9.75
N ALA A 57 11.92 5.22 -10.51
CA ALA A 57 10.46 5.24 -10.49
C ALA A 57 9.92 4.78 -9.13
N TYR A 58 10.52 3.73 -8.55
CA TYR A 58 10.18 3.29 -7.20
C TYR A 58 10.46 4.37 -6.15
N ALA A 59 11.62 5.03 -6.18
CA ALA A 59 11.94 6.09 -5.23
C ALA A 59 10.92 7.24 -5.25
N ARG A 60 10.35 7.53 -6.43
CA ARG A 60 9.25 8.51 -6.56
C ARG A 60 7.92 8.01 -5.98
N LEU A 61 7.67 6.71 -6.05
CA LEU A 61 6.45 6.09 -5.52
C LEU A 61 6.56 5.80 -4.01
N ALA A 62 7.76 5.60 -3.48
CA ALA A 62 8.00 5.28 -2.08
C ALA A 62 8.46 6.49 -1.25
N GLY A 63 8.25 7.72 -1.74
CA GLY A 63 8.60 8.95 -1.02
C GLY A 63 7.72 9.18 0.22
N ASP A 64 7.97 10.30 0.91
CA ASP A 64 7.21 10.69 2.10
C ASP A 64 5.72 10.92 1.75
N ASP A 65 4.82 10.26 2.50
CA ASP A 65 3.36 10.26 2.28
C ASP A 65 2.97 9.82 0.84
N PRO A 66 3.21 8.53 0.48
CA PRO A 66 3.02 8.04 -0.88
C PRO A 66 1.55 8.12 -1.33
N ARG A 67 1.33 8.89 -2.40
CA ARG A 67 -0.01 9.19 -2.95
C ARG A 67 -0.06 9.13 -4.47
N LEU A 68 -1.17 8.61 -4.98
CA LEU A 68 -1.55 8.69 -6.40
C LEU A 68 -2.68 9.72 -6.49
N GLY A 69 -2.34 10.96 -6.83
CA GLY A 69 -3.29 12.07 -6.69
C GLY A 69 -3.67 12.30 -5.23
N SER A 70 -4.96 12.14 -4.91
CA SER A 70 -5.49 12.19 -3.54
C SER A 70 -5.53 10.83 -2.83
N ILE A 71 -5.12 9.74 -3.50
CA ILE A 71 -5.27 8.38 -2.99
C ILE A 71 -4.02 7.94 -2.22
N PRO A 72 -4.09 7.77 -0.89
CA PRO A 72 -2.98 7.22 -0.11
C PRO A 72 -2.82 5.72 -0.40
N TYR A 73 -1.58 5.26 -0.41
CA TYR A 73 -1.27 3.85 -0.62
C TYR A 73 -0.06 3.38 0.21
N ARG A 74 0.18 2.07 0.21
CA ARG A 74 1.43 1.46 0.69
C ARG A 74 2.02 0.64 -0.44
N ILE A 75 3.34 0.68 -0.61
CA ILE A 75 4.03 -0.07 -1.65
C ILE A 75 5.11 -0.97 -1.04
N THR A 76 5.21 -2.19 -1.56
CA THR A 76 6.31 -3.12 -1.28
C THR A 76 6.98 -3.49 -2.60
N LEU A 77 8.31 -3.50 -2.63
CA LEU A 77 9.08 -3.82 -3.83
C LEU A 77 9.56 -5.28 -3.79
N ASP A 78 9.34 -6.00 -4.87
CA ASP A 78 9.96 -7.28 -5.18
C ASP A 78 10.63 -7.21 -6.55
N GLY A 79 11.94 -7.00 -6.56
CA GLY A 79 12.71 -6.77 -7.79
C GLY A 79 12.25 -5.52 -8.56
N SER A 80 11.63 -5.72 -9.73
CA SER A 80 11.05 -4.67 -10.57
C SER A 80 9.53 -4.58 -10.45
N ILE A 81 8.94 -5.26 -9.45
CA ILE A 81 7.49 -5.34 -9.22
C ILE A 81 7.16 -4.56 -7.95
N GLY A 82 6.26 -3.59 -8.05
CA GLY A 82 5.72 -2.85 -6.91
C GLY A 82 4.33 -3.37 -6.57
N ILE A 83 4.15 -3.93 -5.39
CA ILE A 83 2.82 -4.32 -4.89
C ILE A 83 2.26 -3.14 -4.10
N THR A 84 1.27 -2.49 -4.68
CA THR A 84 0.64 -1.28 -4.13
C THR A 84 -0.72 -1.64 -3.52
N LYS A 85 -0.87 -1.46 -2.22
CA LYS A 85 -2.16 -1.56 -1.51
C LYS A 85 -2.76 -0.16 -1.37
N LEU A 86 -3.94 0.04 -1.95
CA LEU A 86 -4.69 1.29 -1.83
C LEU A 86 -5.37 1.37 -0.46
N ILE A 87 -5.48 2.56 0.10
CA ILE A 87 -6.17 2.80 1.37
C ILE A 87 -7.51 3.50 1.04
N PRO A 88 -8.63 2.76 1.05
CA PRO A 88 -9.90 3.23 0.48
C PRO A 88 -10.62 4.30 1.30
N SER A 89 -10.35 4.45 2.60
CA SER A 89 -11.10 5.41 3.43
C SER A 89 -10.34 5.94 4.66
N TRP A 90 -10.82 7.09 5.14
CA TRP A 90 -10.42 7.66 6.43
C TRP A 90 -10.76 6.73 7.60
N SER A 91 -11.84 5.94 7.51
CA SER A 91 -12.21 4.96 8.55
C SER A 91 -11.17 3.84 8.68
N HIS A 92 -10.60 3.36 7.57
CA HIS A 92 -9.49 2.40 7.62
C HIS A 92 -8.20 3.04 8.17
N GLN A 93 -7.94 4.29 7.78
CA GLN A 93 -6.83 5.06 8.34
C GLN A 93 -7.03 5.31 9.85
N ALA A 94 -8.24 5.59 10.30
CA ALA A 94 -8.58 5.86 11.69
C ALA A 94 -8.37 4.62 12.56
N VAL A 95 -8.86 3.45 12.15
CA VAL A 95 -8.64 2.19 12.89
C VAL A 95 -7.15 1.85 12.96
N THR A 96 -6.42 2.00 11.86
CA THR A 96 -4.98 1.71 11.85
C THR A 96 -4.18 2.72 12.69
N SER A 97 -4.58 3.99 12.64
CA SER A 97 -3.96 5.08 13.44
C SER A 97 -4.25 4.90 14.92
N ASP A 98 -5.47 4.48 15.27
CA ASP A 98 -5.86 4.21 16.65
C ASP A 98 -5.07 3.02 17.21
N LEU A 99 -4.97 1.92 16.46
CA LEU A 99 -4.13 0.78 16.85
C LEU A 99 -2.65 1.20 17.03
N GLN A 100 -2.11 1.99 16.10
CA GLN A 100 -0.75 2.51 16.21
C GLN A 100 -0.57 3.38 17.46
N GLN A 101 -1.53 4.26 17.76
CA GLN A 101 -1.49 5.08 18.98
C GLN A 101 -1.59 4.22 20.24
N GLN A 102 -2.42 3.17 20.26
CA GLN A 102 -2.52 2.26 21.39
C GLN A 102 -1.20 1.52 21.63
N ILE A 103 -0.59 0.98 20.57
CA ILE A 103 0.74 0.36 20.64
C ILE A 103 1.77 1.35 21.15
N GLN A 104 1.80 2.58 20.62
CA GLN A 104 2.71 3.62 21.06
C GLN A 104 2.51 3.96 22.55
N ARG A 105 1.26 4.08 23.02
CA ARG A 105 0.96 4.30 24.45
C ARG A 105 1.46 3.16 25.32
N ILE A 106 1.25 1.91 24.90
CA ILE A 106 1.75 0.74 25.64
C ILE A 106 3.27 0.80 25.75
N ILE A 107 3.96 1.03 24.63
CA ILE A 107 5.43 1.09 24.56
C ILE A 107 5.98 2.21 25.45
N THR A 108 5.37 3.40 25.42
CA THR A 108 5.75 4.50 26.32
C THR A 108 5.47 4.16 27.79
N THR A 109 4.36 3.48 28.07
CA THR A 109 3.97 3.09 29.45
C THR A 109 4.93 2.06 30.05
N ILE A 110 5.46 1.14 29.23
CA ILE A 110 6.47 0.17 29.67
C ILE A 110 7.89 0.77 29.73
N GLY A 111 8.03 2.07 29.46
CA GLY A 111 9.29 2.81 29.65
C GLY A 111 10.28 2.72 28.49
N VAL A 112 9.86 2.25 27.32
CA VAL A 112 10.73 2.31 26.13
C VAL A 112 10.71 3.74 25.59
N PRO A 113 11.87 4.39 25.40
CA PRO A 113 11.94 5.74 24.87
C PRO A 113 11.49 5.79 23.41
N PHE A 114 10.77 6.84 23.02
CA PHE A 114 10.31 7.04 21.65
C PHE A 114 11.42 6.93 20.58
N SER A 115 12.66 7.27 20.94
CA SER A 115 13.85 7.14 20.06
C SER A 115 14.16 5.72 19.60
N ASP A 116 13.67 4.70 20.31
CA ASP A 116 14.11 3.32 20.11
C ASP A 116 13.21 2.57 19.11
N TYR A 117 12.10 3.18 18.68
CA TYR A 117 11.09 2.55 17.80
C TYR A 117 10.37 3.52 16.86
N ALA A 118 10.84 4.78 16.76
CA ALA A 118 10.33 5.79 15.84
C ALA A 118 11.06 5.79 14.48
#